data_AF-A0A4Q6GAR8-F1
#
_entry.id   AF-A0A4Q6GAR8-F1
#
_cell.length_a   1.000
_cell.length_b   1.000
_cell.length_c   1.000
_cell.angle_alpha   90.00
_cell.angle_beta   90.00
_cell.angle_gamma   90.00
#
_symmetry.space_group_name_H-M   'P 1'
#
loop_
_entity.id
_entity.type
_entity.pdbx_description
1 polymer ?
#
loop_
_entity_poly.entity_id
_entity_poly.type
_entity_poly.pdbx_seq_one_letter_code
_entity_poly.pdbx_strand_id
1 'polypeptide(L)'
;MKPVLAAAIAVALAVPFAIRAQSPATPSVVRSAPAWVATSNGYAQVLMEAEAAFAPESAALSGLTQYDGMAADLGTDVAQRRRYALAQARAVLQRTLATERDANVRQDLQIMIDVAALRIEGSALSSRYRRDWTDATQLVFRGQQALLQKQVSATRHPKALERLQRYVGLHPQSVSVFEQAKARYVESAGKQLLEPTRLEVEQAIANVGTYVDGIRKLYAEYPQPGAEPALDALQTQAAAYTAWLSESVLPVSRVDAKLPAELYAFQLKQVGIDISPQLLIQRAQLEFMETRAAMQALAPLVAKQKGLKPTNDYREVIRELKRDTIPNDQLEARYREIIDAIDPIIRRERIVDLPQRPMVMRLGTAAESAAQPAPHFRGAQLIGNTGQQGQFVLPVGNPAAGADAAYDDFNFPSAAWTLSAHEGRPGHELQSATMIERGVSLARALFASNSVNGEGWALYAEAEMVPYEPLDGQMIALQFRLLRAARAMLDPM
;
A
#
# COMPACT_ATOMS: atom_id res chain seq x y z
N MET A 1 -49.43 14.96 49.95
CA MET A 1 -50.02 14.56 48.65
C MET A 1 -49.49 15.52 47.59
N LYS A 2 -48.96 15.02 46.47
CA LYS A 2 -48.48 15.78 45.29
C LYS A 2 -49.65 16.54 44.60
N PRO A 3 -49.44 17.37 43.55
CA PRO A 3 -48.31 18.23 43.08
C PRO A 3 -48.82 19.70 42.81
N VAL A 4 -48.11 20.73 42.30
CA VAL A 4 -47.63 21.01 40.91
C VAL A 4 -46.97 22.42 40.85
N LEU A 5 -45.94 22.52 39.99
CA LEU A 5 -45.23 23.63 39.30
C LEU A 5 -45.62 25.12 39.44
N ALA A 6 -44.58 25.99 39.50
CA ALA A 6 -44.22 27.04 38.50
C ALA A 6 -42.88 27.71 38.94
N ALA A 7 -41.74 27.46 38.28
CA ALA A 7 -41.14 28.19 37.15
C ALA A 7 -40.59 29.60 37.48
N ALA A 8 -39.26 29.73 37.46
CA ALA A 8 -38.54 30.99 37.24
C ALA A 8 -37.27 30.74 36.41
N ILE A 9 -37.08 31.64 35.44
CA ILE A 9 -36.18 31.64 34.28
C ILE A 9 -34.76 32.08 34.66
N ALA A 10 -33.74 31.54 33.96
CA ALA A 10 -32.50 32.28 33.68
C ALA A 10 -31.91 31.88 32.31
N VAL A 11 -31.55 32.92 31.56
CA VAL A 11 -31.19 32.98 30.15
C VAL A 11 -29.77 32.50 29.89
N ALA A 12 -29.57 31.70 28.83
CA ALA A 12 -28.26 31.39 28.26
C ALA A 12 -28.22 31.87 26.79
N LEU A 13 -27.24 32.71 26.47
CA LEU A 13 -26.92 33.19 25.13
C LEU A 13 -26.35 32.04 24.29
N ALA A 14 -27.07 31.63 23.25
CA ALA A 14 -26.59 30.70 22.23
C ALA A 14 -25.85 31.47 21.12
N VAL A 15 -24.57 31.17 20.92
CA VAL A 15 -23.84 31.52 19.69
C VAL A 15 -24.15 30.43 18.66
N PRO A 16 -24.63 30.76 17.45
CA PRO A 16 -24.93 29.73 16.46
C PRO A 16 -23.62 29.19 15.87
N PHE A 17 -23.37 27.89 16.05
CA PHE A 17 -22.41 27.15 15.24
C PHE A 17 -22.91 27.15 13.78
N ALA A 18 -22.25 27.93 12.92
CA ALA A 18 -22.48 27.86 11.49
C ALA A 18 -21.89 26.54 10.96
N ILE A 19 -22.77 25.57 10.69
CA ILE A 19 -22.44 24.38 9.89
C ILE A 19 -22.08 24.87 8.49
N ARG A 20 -20.79 24.92 8.17
CA ARG A 20 -20.32 25.27 6.83
C ARG A 20 -20.59 24.07 5.93
N ALA A 21 -21.68 24.13 5.16
CA ALA A 21 -21.97 23.16 4.11
C ALA A 21 -20.77 23.08 3.16
N GLN A 22 -20.25 21.87 2.94
CA GLN A 22 -19.19 21.61 1.98
C GLN A 22 -19.70 22.01 0.59
N SER A 23 -19.00 22.93 -0.08
CA SER A 23 -19.29 23.26 -1.47
C SER A 23 -19.08 22.03 -2.36
N PRO A 24 -19.91 21.82 -3.40
CA PRO A 24 -19.70 20.73 -4.34
C PRO A 24 -18.30 20.85 -4.95
N ALA A 25 -17.55 19.74 -4.95
CA ALA A 25 -16.21 19.67 -5.52
C ALA A 25 -16.24 20.12 -6.99
N THR A 26 -15.46 21.14 -7.33
CA THR A 26 -15.19 21.50 -8.72
C THR A 26 -14.55 20.31 -9.43
N PRO A 27 -15.04 19.89 -10.62
CA PRO A 27 -14.45 18.78 -11.36
C PRO A 27 -12.98 19.10 -11.67
N SER A 28 -12.09 18.14 -11.44
CA SER A 28 -10.68 18.28 -11.78
C SER A 28 -10.55 18.50 -13.29
N VAL A 29 -9.90 19.59 -13.69
CA VAL A 29 -9.56 19.83 -15.09
C VAL A 29 -8.39 18.91 -15.43
N VAL A 30 -8.69 17.72 -15.94
CA VAL A 30 -7.68 16.82 -16.51
C VAL A 30 -7.08 17.54 -17.72
N ARG A 31 -5.82 17.93 -17.64
CA ARG A 31 -5.13 18.53 -18.79
C ARG A 31 -5.03 17.46 -19.88
N SER A 32 -5.35 17.84 -21.12
CA SER A 32 -5.15 16.93 -22.25
C SER A 32 -3.68 16.53 -22.32
N ALA A 33 -3.43 15.21 -22.25
CA ALA A 33 -2.08 14.69 -22.30
C ALA A 33 -1.46 14.98 -23.69
N PRO A 34 -0.15 15.25 -23.78
CA PRO A 34 0.54 15.39 -25.06
C PRO A 34 0.34 14.16 -25.97
N ALA A 35 0.34 14.35 -27.29
CA ALA A 35 0.10 13.26 -28.25
C ALA A 35 1.05 12.06 -28.08
N TRP A 36 2.33 12.30 -27.73
CA TRP A 36 3.31 11.24 -27.49
C TRP A 36 2.90 10.29 -26.34
N VAL A 37 2.12 10.77 -25.37
CA VAL A 37 1.60 9.95 -24.26
C VAL A 37 0.67 8.87 -24.79
N ALA A 38 -0.21 9.21 -25.74
CA ALA A 38 -1.11 8.23 -26.35
C ALA A 38 -0.32 7.13 -27.10
N THR A 39 0.71 7.52 -27.85
CA THR A 39 1.62 6.57 -28.51
C THR A 39 2.32 5.67 -27.50
N SER A 40 2.92 6.24 -26.45
CA SER A 40 3.56 5.46 -25.39
C SER A 40 2.59 4.52 -24.69
N ASN A 41 1.36 4.95 -24.43
CA ASN A 41 0.34 4.15 -23.76
C ASN A 41 -0.10 2.97 -24.64
N GLY A 42 -0.12 3.14 -25.97
CA GLY A 42 -0.31 2.05 -26.92
C GLY A 42 0.76 0.98 -26.78
N TYR A 43 2.04 1.36 -26.68
CA TYR A 43 3.13 0.41 -26.47
C TYR A 43 3.13 -0.22 -25.07
N ALA A 44 2.66 0.51 -24.05
CA ALA A 44 2.53 -0.04 -22.70
C ALA A 44 1.60 -1.25 -22.62
N GLN A 45 0.57 -1.34 -23.47
CA GLN A 45 -0.33 -2.49 -23.52
C GLN A 45 0.42 -3.81 -23.75
N VAL A 46 1.49 -3.80 -24.57
CA VAL A 46 2.28 -5.01 -24.87
C VAL A 46 2.82 -5.68 -23.59
N LEU A 47 3.36 -4.88 -22.66
CA LEU A 47 3.89 -5.40 -21.41
C LEU A 47 2.77 -5.68 -20.40
N MET A 48 1.74 -4.82 -20.35
CA MET A 48 0.58 -5.02 -19.47
C MET A 48 -0.15 -6.33 -19.77
N GLU A 49 -0.43 -6.63 -21.04
CA GLU A 49 -1.11 -7.86 -21.46
C GLU A 49 -0.28 -9.11 -21.12
N ALA A 50 1.04 -9.05 -21.33
CA ALA A 50 1.95 -10.14 -21.00
C ALA A 50 1.95 -10.46 -19.50
N GLU A 51 1.75 -9.47 -18.63
CA GLU A 51 1.63 -9.67 -17.19
C GLU A 51 0.22 -10.04 -16.73
N ALA A 52 -0.80 -9.43 -17.31
CA ALA A 52 -2.20 -9.64 -16.96
C ALA A 52 -2.65 -11.08 -17.20
N ALA A 53 -1.97 -11.81 -18.10
CA ALA A 53 -2.16 -13.24 -18.28
C ALA A 53 -1.87 -14.08 -17.02
N PHE A 54 -1.04 -13.57 -16.10
CA PHE A 54 -0.63 -14.27 -14.88
C PHE A 54 -1.14 -13.61 -13.60
N ALA A 55 -1.22 -12.27 -13.60
CA ALA A 55 -1.69 -11.46 -12.48
C ALA A 55 -2.76 -10.45 -12.94
N PRO A 56 -3.94 -10.93 -13.40
CA PRO A 56 -5.01 -10.08 -13.91
C PRO A 56 -5.55 -9.08 -12.88
N GLU A 57 -5.43 -9.37 -11.59
CA GLU A 57 -5.85 -8.49 -10.50
C GLU A 57 -5.11 -7.15 -10.54
N SER A 58 -3.81 -7.16 -10.83
CA SER A 58 -3.00 -5.94 -10.95
C SER A 58 -3.41 -5.09 -12.16
N ALA A 59 -3.75 -5.75 -13.28
CA ALA A 59 -4.27 -5.08 -14.46
C ALA A 59 -5.65 -4.45 -14.20
N ALA A 60 -6.55 -5.20 -13.55
CA ALA A 60 -7.86 -4.72 -13.13
C ALA A 60 -7.76 -3.52 -12.17
N LEU A 61 -6.84 -3.58 -11.19
CA LEU A 61 -6.58 -2.48 -10.26
C LEU A 61 -6.10 -1.22 -10.98
N SER A 62 -5.27 -1.39 -12.01
CA SER A 62 -4.77 -0.29 -12.84
C SER A 62 -5.87 0.34 -13.72
N GLY A 63 -6.99 -0.37 -13.93
CA GLY A 63 -8.15 0.09 -14.69
C GLY A 63 -8.46 -0.68 -15.97
N LEU A 64 -7.74 -1.77 -16.26
CA LEU A 64 -8.05 -2.67 -17.39
C LEU A 64 -9.22 -3.59 -17.03
N THR A 65 -10.43 -3.08 -17.23
CA THR A 65 -11.68 -3.73 -16.79
C THR A 65 -11.97 -5.08 -17.45
N GLN A 66 -11.34 -5.37 -18.60
CA GLN A 66 -11.44 -6.69 -19.23
C GLN A 66 -10.86 -7.82 -18.36
N TYR A 67 -10.02 -7.49 -17.36
CA TYR A 67 -9.45 -8.44 -16.40
C TYR A 67 -10.20 -8.50 -15.07
N ASP A 68 -11.29 -7.74 -14.90
CA ASP A 68 -12.05 -7.70 -13.64
C ASP A 68 -12.58 -9.07 -13.22
N GLY A 69 -13.09 -9.86 -14.17
CA GLY A 69 -13.62 -11.19 -13.89
C GLY A 69 -12.55 -12.30 -13.83
N MET A 70 -11.27 -11.98 -14.07
CA MET A 70 -10.18 -12.95 -14.14
C MET A 70 -9.48 -13.11 -12.79
N ALA A 71 -8.81 -14.25 -12.61
CA ALA A 71 -8.10 -14.62 -11.38
C ALA A 71 -6.66 -15.05 -11.71
N ALA A 72 -5.74 -14.88 -10.76
CA ALA A 72 -4.34 -15.28 -10.87
C ALA A 72 -4.16 -16.70 -11.43
N ASP A 73 -3.22 -16.82 -12.36
CA ASP A 73 -2.79 -18.10 -12.94
C ASP A 73 -1.54 -18.58 -12.21
N LEU A 74 -1.72 -19.61 -11.38
CA LEU A 74 -0.66 -20.34 -10.70
C LEU A 74 -0.46 -21.73 -11.33
N GLY A 75 -0.83 -21.93 -12.59
CA GLY A 75 -0.78 -23.22 -13.30
C GLY A 75 0.65 -23.73 -13.54
N THR A 76 0.77 -24.93 -14.10
CA THR A 76 2.07 -25.62 -14.30
C THR A 76 3.10 -24.75 -15.03
N ASP A 77 4.36 -24.83 -14.60
CA ASP A 77 5.48 -24.08 -15.17
C ASP A 77 5.25 -22.55 -15.22
N VAL A 78 4.44 -21.99 -14.31
CA VAL A 78 4.06 -20.56 -14.31
C VAL A 78 5.26 -19.62 -14.42
N ALA A 79 6.36 -19.93 -13.72
CA ALA A 79 7.58 -19.12 -13.78
C ALA A 79 8.20 -19.12 -15.19
N GLN A 80 8.25 -20.27 -15.87
CA GLN A 80 8.77 -20.36 -17.24
C GLN A 80 7.83 -19.69 -18.24
N ARG A 81 6.52 -19.92 -18.13
CA ARG A 81 5.51 -19.28 -18.99
C ARG A 81 5.55 -17.76 -18.86
N ARG A 82 5.68 -17.24 -17.64
CA ARG A 82 5.80 -15.80 -17.38
C ARG A 82 7.08 -15.23 -17.98
N ARG A 83 8.24 -15.88 -17.80
CA ARG A 83 9.50 -15.43 -18.42
C ARG A 83 9.42 -15.41 -19.94
N TYR A 84 8.78 -16.42 -20.54
CA TYR A 84 8.57 -16.47 -21.99
C TYR A 84 7.69 -15.31 -22.48
N ALA A 85 6.55 -15.07 -21.84
CA ALA A 85 5.65 -13.97 -22.20
C ALA A 85 6.34 -12.60 -22.08
N LEU A 86 7.07 -12.36 -20.99
CA LEU A 86 7.86 -11.15 -20.80
C LEU A 86 8.98 -11.00 -21.84
N ALA A 87 9.65 -12.09 -22.21
CA ALA A 87 10.70 -12.06 -23.22
C ALA A 87 10.13 -11.70 -24.61
N GLN A 88 8.96 -12.22 -24.96
CA GLN A 88 8.26 -11.87 -26.21
C GLN A 88 7.83 -10.40 -26.22
N ALA A 89 7.21 -9.92 -25.15
CA ALA A 89 6.84 -8.52 -24.98
C ALA A 89 8.07 -7.61 -25.10
N ARG A 90 9.17 -7.95 -24.42
CA ARG A 90 10.43 -7.22 -24.49
C ARG A 90 11.00 -7.16 -25.92
N ALA A 91 10.98 -8.27 -26.64
CA ALA A 91 11.46 -8.32 -28.03
C ALA A 91 10.63 -7.43 -28.97
N VAL A 92 9.30 -7.37 -28.76
CA VAL A 92 8.43 -6.42 -29.48
C VAL A 92 8.84 -4.99 -29.18
N LEU A 93 8.95 -4.62 -27.91
CA LEU A 93 9.33 -3.25 -27.49
C LEU A 93 10.71 -2.84 -28.01
N GLN A 94 11.69 -3.75 -28.04
CA GLN A 94 13.02 -3.51 -28.59
C GLN A 94 12.99 -3.20 -30.09
N ARG A 95 12.18 -3.95 -30.86
CA ARG A 95 11.99 -3.66 -32.30
C ARG A 95 11.34 -2.31 -32.51
N THR A 96 10.32 -1.97 -31.71
CA THR A 96 9.67 -0.66 -31.74
C THR A 96 10.66 0.48 -31.43
N LEU A 97 11.50 0.31 -30.39
CA LEU A 97 12.52 1.29 -30.00
C LEU A 97 13.54 1.56 -31.13
N ALA A 98 13.85 0.56 -31.96
CA ALA A 98 14.78 0.74 -33.08
C ALA A 98 14.24 1.69 -34.17
N THR A 99 12.92 1.80 -34.30
CA THR A 99 12.27 2.63 -35.33
C THR A 99 11.66 3.93 -34.80
N GLU A 100 11.36 4.00 -33.50
CA GLU A 100 10.75 5.18 -32.86
C GLU A 100 11.71 6.39 -32.84
N ARG A 101 11.17 7.58 -33.10
CA ARG A 101 11.92 8.84 -33.22
C ARG A 101 11.58 9.83 -32.11
N ASP A 102 10.40 9.78 -31.52
CA ASP A 102 10.03 10.68 -30.42
C ASP A 102 10.84 10.34 -29.16
N ALA A 103 11.58 11.32 -28.64
CA ALA A 103 12.49 11.11 -27.51
C ALA A 103 11.77 10.64 -26.23
N ASN A 104 10.54 11.11 -25.97
CA ASN A 104 9.77 10.68 -24.80
C ASN A 104 9.30 9.23 -24.95
N VAL A 105 8.80 8.87 -26.13
CA VAL A 105 8.36 7.50 -26.41
C VAL A 105 9.54 6.53 -26.37
N ARG A 106 10.72 6.93 -26.86
CA ARG A 106 11.95 6.13 -26.76
C ARG A 106 12.36 5.88 -25.31
N GLN A 107 12.31 6.90 -24.47
CA GLN A 107 12.59 6.75 -23.03
C GLN A 107 11.60 5.78 -22.39
N ASP A 108 10.32 5.91 -22.71
CA ASP A 108 9.25 5.08 -22.15
C ASP A 108 9.35 3.62 -22.61
N LEU A 109 9.71 3.38 -23.87
CA LEU A 109 10.06 2.06 -24.39
C LEU A 109 11.25 1.47 -23.62
N GLN A 110 12.30 2.26 -23.38
CA GLN A 110 13.47 1.81 -22.62
C GLN A 110 13.10 1.41 -21.18
N ILE A 111 12.29 2.22 -20.48
CA ILE A 111 11.77 1.90 -19.14
C ILE A 111 11.10 0.53 -19.15
N MET A 112 10.18 0.28 -20.09
CA MET A 112 9.45 -0.98 -20.18
C MET A 112 10.35 -2.18 -20.54
N ILE A 113 11.35 -1.98 -21.40
CA ILE A 113 12.34 -3.01 -21.76
C ILE A 113 13.18 -3.41 -20.54
N ASP A 114 13.62 -2.43 -19.75
CA ASP A 114 14.45 -2.65 -18.57
C ASP A 114 13.64 -3.35 -17.46
N VAL A 115 12.38 -2.95 -17.28
CA VAL A 115 11.47 -3.60 -16.33
C VAL A 115 11.15 -5.03 -16.73
N ALA A 116 10.93 -5.31 -18.02
CA ALA A 116 10.73 -6.67 -18.49
C ALA A 116 11.99 -7.53 -18.22
N ALA A 117 13.19 -6.99 -18.46
CA ALA A 117 14.44 -7.67 -18.16
C ALA A 117 14.60 -7.96 -16.65
N LEU A 118 14.35 -6.95 -15.81
CA LEU A 118 14.40 -7.07 -14.35
C LEU A 118 13.44 -8.13 -13.83
N ARG A 119 12.21 -8.19 -14.36
CA ARG A 119 11.22 -9.20 -13.95
C ARG A 119 11.60 -10.61 -14.39
N ILE A 120 12.22 -10.76 -15.57
CA ILE A 120 12.75 -12.06 -16.03
C ILE A 120 13.89 -12.53 -15.11
N GLU A 121 14.84 -11.64 -14.81
CA GLU A 121 15.95 -11.89 -13.88
C GLU A 121 15.41 -12.33 -12.50
N GLY A 122 14.44 -11.61 -11.96
CA GLY A 122 13.84 -11.92 -10.66
C GLY A 122 13.08 -13.24 -10.63
N SER A 123 12.35 -13.56 -11.70
CA SER A 123 11.72 -14.88 -11.83
C SER A 123 12.76 -16.01 -11.87
N ALA A 124 13.88 -15.82 -12.58
CA ALA A 124 14.94 -16.82 -12.64
C ALA A 124 15.63 -17.01 -11.28
N LEU A 125 15.92 -15.91 -10.56
CA LEU A 125 16.49 -15.96 -9.21
C LEU A 125 15.53 -16.58 -8.20
N SER A 126 14.23 -16.29 -8.28
CA SER A 126 13.22 -16.93 -7.43
C SER A 126 13.20 -18.44 -7.64
N SER A 127 13.12 -18.92 -8.90
CA SER A 127 13.17 -20.35 -9.21
C SER A 127 14.48 -21.02 -8.77
N ARG A 128 15.58 -20.26 -8.64
CA ARG A 128 16.88 -20.77 -8.20
C ARG A 128 17.00 -20.89 -6.69
N TYR A 129 16.35 -20.00 -5.93
CA TYR A 129 16.60 -19.82 -4.51
C TYR A 129 15.40 -20.06 -3.61
N ARG A 130 14.16 -20.06 -4.11
CA ARG A 130 12.95 -20.10 -3.29
C ARG A 130 12.01 -21.22 -3.71
N ARG A 131 11.30 -21.75 -2.73
CA ARG A 131 10.10 -22.55 -2.93
C ARG A 131 8.98 -21.66 -3.45
N ASP A 132 8.19 -22.20 -4.37
CA ASP A 132 7.01 -21.51 -4.89
C ASP A 132 5.86 -21.65 -3.89
N TRP A 133 5.87 -20.77 -2.88
CA TRP A 133 4.84 -20.67 -1.85
C TRP A 133 3.99 -19.42 -2.03
N THR A 134 2.68 -19.56 -1.81
CA THR A 134 1.70 -18.46 -1.95
C THR A 134 0.74 -18.44 -0.77
N ASP A 135 0.51 -17.27 -0.17
CA ASP A 135 -0.65 -17.04 0.70
C ASP A 135 -1.91 -16.86 -0.17
N ALA A 136 -2.56 -17.99 -0.48
CA ALA A 136 -3.71 -18.03 -1.37
C ALA A 136 -4.93 -17.31 -0.78
N THR A 137 -5.13 -17.34 0.54
CA THR A 137 -6.28 -16.67 1.18
C THR A 137 -6.15 -15.16 1.10
N GLN A 138 -4.95 -14.63 1.37
CA GLN A 138 -4.69 -13.19 1.21
C GLN A 138 -4.82 -12.74 -0.25
N LEU A 139 -4.34 -13.55 -1.20
CA LEU A 139 -4.48 -13.28 -2.63
C LEU A 139 -5.96 -13.10 -3.01
N VAL A 140 -6.83 -14.02 -2.58
CA VAL A 140 -8.28 -13.94 -2.84
C VAL A 140 -8.88 -12.69 -2.19
N PHE A 141 -8.56 -12.41 -0.92
CA PHE A 141 -9.06 -11.22 -0.22
C PHE A 141 -8.72 -9.92 -0.95
N ARG A 142 -7.45 -9.73 -1.32
CA ARG A 142 -7.00 -8.55 -2.07
C ARG A 142 -7.69 -8.45 -3.43
N GLY A 143 -7.86 -9.58 -4.13
CA GLY A 143 -8.55 -9.64 -5.41
C GLY A 143 -10.03 -9.23 -5.32
N GLN A 144 -10.73 -9.61 -4.25
CA GLN A 144 -12.13 -9.22 -4.02
C GLN A 144 -12.26 -7.76 -3.58
N GLN A 145 -11.42 -7.34 -2.64
CA GLN A 145 -11.37 -5.97 -2.14
C GLN A 145 -11.07 -4.94 -3.25
N ALA A 146 -10.25 -5.32 -4.23
CA ALA A 146 -9.94 -4.44 -5.36
C ALA A 146 -11.16 -4.07 -6.22
N LEU A 147 -12.22 -4.90 -6.21
CA LEU A 147 -13.46 -4.66 -6.97
C LEU A 147 -14.61 -4.15 -6.09
N LEU A 148 -14.76 -4.69 -4.88
CA LEU A 148 -15.90 -4.40 -4.01
C LEU A 148 -15.61 -3.22 -3.09
N GLN A 149 -15.79 -2.01 -3.61
CA GLN A 149 -15.60 -0.78 -2.85
C GLN A 149 -16.27 0.43 -3.49
N LYS A 150 -16.47 1.47 -2.68
CA LYS A 150 -17.17 2.71 -3.05
C LYS A 150 -16.60 3.46 -4.25
N GLN A 151 -15.27 3.53 -4.41
CA GLN A 151 -14.65 4.26 -5.53
C GLN A 151 -14.61 3.46 -6.84
N VAL A 152 -14.88 2.15 -6.81
CA VAL A 152 -15.01 1.34 -8.02
C VAL A 152 -16.41 1.51 -8.58
N SER A 153 -16.53 1.75 -9.88
CA SER A 153 -17.82 1.88 -10.55
C SER A 153 -18.71 0.67 -10.24
N ALA A 154 -19.97 0.91 -9.87
CA ALA A 154 -20.94 -0.15 -9.57
C ALA A 154 -21.11 -1.15 -10.73
N THR A 155 -20.85 -0.72 -11.97
CA THR A 155 -20.86 -1.59 -13.16
C THR A 155 -19.77 -2.68 -13.15
N ARG A 156 -18.71 -2.51 -12.36
CA ARG A 156 -17.61 -3.48 -12.21
C ARG A 156 -17.84 -4.48 -11.08
N HIS A 157 -18.67 -4.13 -10.08
CA HIS A 157 -18.94 -5.00 -8.91
C HIS A 157 -19.42 -6.42 -9.28
N PRO A 158 -20.28 -6.61 -10.31
CA PRO A 158 -20.69 -7.96 -10.74
C PRO A 158 -19.53 -8.89 -11.13
N LYS A 159 -18.39 -8.34 -11.57
CA LYS A 159 -17.20 -9.12 -11.93
C LYS A 159 -16.49 -9.73 -10.73
N ALA A 160 -16.73 -9.23 -9.51
CA ALA A 160 -16.19 -9.82 -8.29
C ALA A 160 -16.65 -11.27 -8.11
N LEU A 161 -17.94 -11.56 -8.40
CA LEU A 161 -18.48 -12.92 -8.34
C LEU A 161 -17.83 -13.84 -9.39
N GLU A 162 -17.66 -13.38 -10.63
CA GLU A 162 -16.96 -14.15 -11.67
C GLU A 162 -15.53 -14.50 -11.23
N ARG A 163 -14.78 -13.51 -10.69
CA ARG A 163 -13.43 -13.71 -10.16
C ARG A 163 -13.43 -14.69 -8.99
N LEU A 164 -14.36 -14.55 -8.04
CA LEU A 164 -14.48 -15.46 -6.89
C LEU A 164 -14.72 -16.89 -7.35
N GLN A 165 -15.66 -17.09 -8.30
CA GLN A 165 -15.93 -18.40 -8.89
C GLN A 165 -14.70 -19.01 -9.55
N ARG A 166 -13.84 -18.22 -10.21
CA ARG A 166 -12.55 -18.70 -10.74
C ARG A 166 -11.58 -19.09 -9.64
N TYR A 167 -11.43 -18.28 -8.59
CA TYR A 167 -10.56 -18.61 -7.46
C TYR A 167 -10.91 -19.94 -6.80
N VAL A 168 -12.21 -20.23 -6.66
CA VAL A 168 -12.68 -21.45 -6.00
C VAL A 168 -12.92 -22.62 -6.97
N GLY A 169 -12.63 -22.46 -8.26
CA GLY A 169 -12.78 -23.53 -9.25
C GLY A 169 -14.23 -23.82 -9.70
N LEU A 170 -15.18 -22.91 -9.43
CA LEU A 170 -16.59 -23.04 -9.83
C LEU A 170 -16.89 -22.45 -11.21
N HIS A 171 -16.02 -21.59 -11.73
CA HIS A 171 -16.14 -21.09 -13.10
C HIS A 171 -15.69 -22.19 -14.11
N PRO A 172 -16.34 -22.34 -15.28
CA PRO A 172 -15.90 -23.29 -16.31
C PRO A 172 -14.39 -23.18 -16.61
N GLN A 173 -13.72 -24.32 -16.69
CA GLN A 173 -12.29 -24.45 -16.99
C GLN A 173 -11.35 -23.79 -15.96
N SER A 174 -11.85 -23.39 -14.79
CA SER A 174 -11.01 -22.91 -13.70
C SER A 174 -10.59 -24.04 -12.77
N VAL A 175 -9.38 -23.93 -12.24
CA VAL A 175 -8.88 -24.77 -11.13
C VAL A 175 -8.77 -23.87 -9.92
N SER A 176 -9.14 -24.38 -8.74
CA SER A 176 -9.01 -23.62 -7.50
C SER A 176 -7.58 -23.08 -7.31
N VAL A 177 -7.45 -21.80 -6.96
CA VAL A 177 -6.15 -21.16 -6.68
C VAL A 177 -5.45 -21.81 -5.49
N PHE A 178 -6.21 -22.38 -4.54
CA PHE A 178 -5.68 -23.14 -3.41
C PHE A 178 -5.02 -24.43 -3.87
N GLU A 179 -5.64 -25.17 -4.79
CA GLU A 179 -5.05 -26.38 -5.36
C GLU A 179 -3.85 -26.06 -6.26
N GLN A 180 -3.92 -24.98 -7.04
CA GLN A 180 -2.77 -24.53 -7.82
C GLN A 180 -1.59 -24.13 -6.91
N ALA A 181 -1.83 -23.39 -5.82
CA ALA A 181 -0.79 -23.01 -4.87
C ALA A 181 -0.10 -24.23 -4.23
N LYS A 182 -0.87 -25.24 -3.79
CA LYS A 182 -0.33 -26.53 -3.33
C LYS A 182 0.52 -27.20 -4.40
N ALA A 183 0.00 -27.27 -5.63
CA ALA A 183 0.70 -27.91 -6.74
C ALA A 183 2.04 -27.24 -7.06
N ARG A 184 2.12 -25.90 -7.05
CA ARG A 184 3.39 -25.17 -7.29
C ARG A 184 4.39 -25.35 -6.16
N TYR A 185 3.92 -25.41 -4.91
CA TYR A 185 4.78 -25.73 -3.78
C TYR A 185 5.37 -27.14 -3.89
N VAL A 186 4.57 -28.12 -4.31
CA VAL A 186 5.04 -29.50 -4.53
C VAL A 186 5.96 -29.62 -5.76
N GLU A 187 5.62 -28.95 -6.86
CA GLU A 187 6.41 -28.93 -8.11
C GLU A 187 7.80 -28.33 -7.89
N SER A 188 7.90 -27.27 -7.10
CA SER A 188 9.17 -26.62 -6.74
C SER A 188 9.97 -27.39 -5.68
N ALA A 189 9.73 -28.70 -5.48
CA ALA A 189 10.50 -29.50 -4.54
C ALA A 189 11.98 -29.66 -4.94
N GLY A 190 12.88 -29.30 -4.03
CA GLY A 190 14.32 -29.40 -4.23
C GLY A 190 15.11 -29.15 -2.96
N LYS A 191 16.24 -29.85 -2.79
CA LYS A 191 17.02 -29.92 -1.53
C LYS A 191 17.76 -28.62 -1.15
N GLN A 192 17.65 -27.54 -1.92
CA GLN A 192 18.44 -26.31 -1.73
C GLN A 192 17.62 -25.01 -1.86
N LEU A 193 16.31 -25.12 -2.00
CA LEU A 193 15.43 -23.95 -2.09
C LEU A 193 15.03 -23.50 -0.69
N LEU A 194 14.98 -22.18 -0.49
CA LEU A 194 14.48 -21.58 0.73
C LEU A 194 12.98 -21.86 0.87
N GLU A 195 12.62 -22.52 1.95
CA GLU A 195 11.26 -22.59 2.44
C GLU A 195 10.77 -21.19 2.89
N PRO A 196 9.45 -20.92 2.90
CA PRO A 196 8.91 -19.70 3.51
C PRO A 196 9.32 -19.62 4.98
N THR A 197 9.38 -18.41 5.54
CA THR A 197 9.68 -18.27 6.98
C THR A 197 8.53 -18.80 7.82
N ARG A 198 8.84 -19.32 9.02
CA ARG A 198 7.85 -19.75 9.99
C ARG A 198 6.84 -18.64 10.29
N LEU A 199 7.33 -17.41 10.47
CA LEU A 199 6.49 -16.25 10.74
C LEU A 199 5.50 -15.97 9.60
N GLU A 200 5.94 -16.02 8.33
CA GLU A 200 5.02 -15.83 7.18
C GLU A 200 3.91 -16.89 7.17
N VAL A 201 4.25 -18.15 7.45
CA VAL A 201 3.29 -19.26 7.45
C VAL A 201 2.32 -19.16 8.64
N GLU A 202 2.81 -18.87 9.85
CA GLU A 202 1.99 -18.66 11.04
C GLU A 202 1.01 -17.49 10.85
N GLN A 203 1.49 -16.39 10.28
CA GLN A 203 0.66 -15.22 10.00
C GLN A 203 -0.40 -15.52 8.93
N ALA A 204 -0.05 -16.26 7.88
CA ALA A 204 -1.02 -16.68 6.86
C ALA A 204 -2.12 -17.56 7.46
N ILE A 205 -1.77 -18.49 8.35
CA ILE A 205 -2.71 -19.35 9.09
C ILE A 205 -3.61 -18.51 10.00
N ALA A 206 -3.04 -17.60 10.80
CA ALA A 206 -3.78 -16.80 11.77
C ALA A 206 -4.81 -15.86 11.13
N ASN A 207 -4.52 -15.33 9.93
CA ASN A 207 -5.40 -14.35 9.27
C ASN A 207 -6.53 -14.96 8.43
N VAL A 208 -6.56 -16.28 8.23
CA VAL A 208 -7.54 -16.91 7.33
C VAL A 208 -8.98 -16.55 7.71
N GLY A 209 -9.34 -16.64 9.00
CA GLY A 209 -10.68 -16.28 9.46
C GLY A 209 -11.02 -14.82 9.16
N THR A 210 -10.09 -13.90 9.45
CA THR A 210 -10.26 -12.47 9.17
C THR A 210 -10.49 -12.16 7.70
N TYR A 211 -9.77 -12.84 6.80
CA TYR A 211 -9.92 -12.64 5.36
C TYR A 211 -11.24 -13.23 4.82
N VAL A 212 -11.62 -14.44 5.24
CA VAL A 212 -12.88 -15.06 4.82
C VAL A 212 -14.08 -14.24 5.29
N ASP A 213 -14.08 -13.82 6.55
CA ASP A 213 -15.12 -12.95 7.11
C ASP A 213 -15.14 -11.58 6.43
N GLY A 214 -13.96 -11.02 6.14
CA GLY A 214 -13.81 -9.78 5.39
C GLY A 214 -14.48 -9.86 4.01
N ILE A 215 -14.26 -10.95 3.27
CA ILE A 215 -14.90 -11.17 1.97
C ILE A 215 -16.42 -11.28 2.13
N ARG A 216 -16.93 -12.04 3.10
CA ARG A 216 -18.39 -12.11 3.35
C ARG A 216 -18.99 -10.73 3.65
N LYS A 217 -18.31 -9.90 4.44
CA LYS A 217 -18.73 -8.52 4.72
C LYS A 217 -18.74 -7.65 3.45
N LEU A 218 -17.74 -7.80 2.57
CA LEU A 218 -17.74 -7.11 1.27
C LEU A 218 -18.96 -7.51 0.42
N TYR A 219 -19.31 -8.80 0.37
CA TYR A 219 -20.49 -9.26 -0.37
C TYR A 219 -21.82 -8.87 0.30
N ALA A 220 -21.84 -8.65 1.60
CA ALA A 220 -23.01 -8.09 2.29
C ALA A 220 -23.18 -6.59 2.00
N GLU A 221 -22.09 -5.82 1.94
CA GLU A 221 -22.09 -4.39 1.60
C GLU A 221 -22.38 -4.16 0.11
N TYR A 222 -21.87 -5.04 -0.76
CA TYR A 222 -22.05 -5.01 -2.22
C TYR A 222 -22.70 -6.31 -2.71
N PRO A 223 -24.03 -6.50 -2.52
CA PRO A 223 -24.72 -7.75 -2.83
C PRO A 223 -24.52 -8.23 -4.27
N GLN A 224 -24.06 -9.47 -4.43
CA GLN A 224 -23.97 -10.15 -5.71
C GLN A 224 -24.91 -11.38 -5.72
N PRO A 225 -26.01 -11.37 -6.50
CA PRO A 225 -26.93 -12.51 -6.56
C PRO A 225 -26.21 -13.81 -6.93
N GLY A 226 -26.47 -14.89 -6.18
CA GLY A 226 -25.87 -16.19 -6.41
C GLY A 226 -24.43 -16.35 -5.88
N ALA A 227 -23.96 -15.46 -5.00
CA ALA A 227 -22.61 -15.55 -4.43
C ALA A 227 -22.41 -16.64 -3.38
N GLU A 228 -23.48 -17.07 -2.67
CA GLU A 228 -23.37 -18.01 -1.54
C GLU A 228 -22.59 -19.30 -1.87
N PRO A 229 -22.83 -20.01 -3.00
CA PRO A 229 -22.05 -21.20 -3.34
C PRO A 229 -20.55 -20.94 -3.44
N ALA A 230 -20.14 -19.78 -3.96
CA ALA A 230 -18.74 -19.41 -4.10
C ALA A 230 -18.12 -18.96 -2.76
N LEU A 231 -18.89 -18.29 -1.90
CA LEU A 231 -18.48 -17.92 -0.55
C LEU A 231 -18.31 -19.16 0.36
N ASP A 232 -19.21 -20.13 0.25
CA ASP A 232 -19.13 -21.40 1.00
C ASP A 232 -17.96 -22.27 0.53
N ALA A 233 -17.73 -22.31 -0.79
CA ALA A 233 -16.57 -22.98 -1.37
C ALA A 233 -15.25 -22.32 -0.91
N LEU A 234 -15.19 -20.99 -0.87
CA LEU A 234 -14.03 -20.25 -0.36
C LEU A 234 -13.75 -20.63 1.11
N GLN A 235 -14.76 -20.62 1.97
CA GLN A 235 -14.60 -20.97 3.38
C GLN A 235 -14.07 -22.40 3.55
N THR A 236 -14.64 -23.35 2.82
CA THR A 236 -14.22 -24.76 2.85
C THR A 236 -12.78 -24.93 2.35
N GLN A 237 -12.44 -24.33 1.21
CA GLN A 237 -11.11 -24.47 0.61
C GLN A 237 -10.03 -23.74 1.42
N ALA A 238 -10.32 -22.57 1.98
CA ALA A 238 -9.40 -21.84 2.84
C ALA A 238 -9.09 -22.62 4.13
N ALA A 239 -10.09 -23.27 4.74
CA ALA A 239 -9.88 -24.15 5.89
C ALA A 239 -9.00 -25.36 5.53
N ALA A 240 -9.27 -26.01 4.39
CA ALA A 240 -8.45 -27.12 3.91
C ALA A 240 -7.00 -26.71 3.57
N TYR A 241 -6.81 -25.52 2.98
CA TYR A 241 -5.49 -24.97 2.71
C TYR A 241 -4.73 -24.66 4.01
N THR A 242 -5.42 -24.13 5.02
CA THR A 242 -4.84 -23.84 6.34
C THR A 242 -4.36 -25.11 7.05
N ALA A 243 -5.16 -26.18 7.01
CA ALA A 243 -4.76 -27.48 7.53
C ALA A 243 -3.50 -28.00 6.81
N TRP A 244 -3.48 -27.92 5.48
CA TRP A 244 -2.31 -28.29 4.69
C TRP A 244 -1.07 -27.46 5.00
N LEU A 245 -1.20 -26.14 5.16
CA LEU A 245 -0.09 -25.27 5.58
C LEU A 245 0.49 -25.73 6.93
N SER A 246 -0.39 -26.05 7.89
CA SER A 246 -0.01 -26.50 9.23
C SER A 246 0.72 -27.85 9.22
N GLU A 247 0.28 -28.76 8.36
CA GLU A 247 0.81 -30.13 8.28
C GLU A 247 2.06 -30.25 7.39
N SER A 248 2.10 -29.52 6.28
CA SER A 248 3.09 -29.74 5.21
C SER A 248 4.14 -28.63 5.09
N VAL A 249 3.79 -27.38 5.42
CA VAL A 249 4.68 -26.23 5.20
C VAL A 249 5.29 -25.73 6.51
N LEU A 250 4.47 -25.54 7.54
CA LEU A 250 4.91 -25.02 8.84
C LEU A 250 6.03 -25.85 9.51
N PRO A 251 6.02 -27.20 9.46
CA PRO A 251 7.08 -28.00 10.10
C PRO A 251 8.46 -27.82 9.45
N VAL A 252 8.49 -27.54 8.15
CA VAL A 252 9.73 -27.38 7.36
C VAL A 252 10.11 -25.92 7.10
N SER A 253 9.24 -24.97 7.48
CA SER A 253 9.47 -23.54 7.36
C SER A 253 10.74 -23.08 8.11
N ARG A 254 11.44 -22.11 7.53
CA ARG A 254 12.72 -21.63 8.07
C ARG A 254 12.51 -20.64 9.21
N VAL A 255 13.39 -20.68 10.20
CA VAL A 255 13.42 -19.69 11.29
C VAL A 255 14.35 -18.51 10.99
N ASP A 256 15.38 -18.74 10.18
CA ASP A 256 16.31 -17.69 9.74
C ASP A 256 15.70 -16.92 8.57
N ALA A 257 15.67 -15.59 8.68
CA ALA A 257 15.15 -14.67 7.66
C ALA A 257 16.19 -14.32 6.58
N LYS A 258 17.49 -14.61 6.80
CA LYS A 258 18.59 -14.31 5.88
C LYS A 258 18.38 -14.88 4.49
N LEU A 259 18.72 -14.08 3.48
CA LEU A 259 18.67 -14.47 2.08
C LEU A 259 20.08 -14.73 1.52
N PRO A 260 20.21 -15.54 0.46
CA PRO A 260 21.42 -15.58 -0.35
C PRO A 260 21.80 -14.17 -0.82
N ALA A 261 23.08 -13.82 -0.75
CA ALA A 261 23.55 -12.47 -1.05
C ALA A 261 23.14 -11.97 -2.45
N GLU A 262 23.15 -12.85 -3.47
CA GLU A 262 22.69 -12.53 -4.83
C GLU A 262 21.20 -12.17 -4.84
N LEU A 263 20.36 -12.97 -4.15
CA LEU A 263 18.93 -12.73 -4.05
C LEU A 263 18.62 -11.46 -3.26
N TYR A 264 19.36 -11.20 -2.18
CA TYR A 264 19.23 -9.99 -1.37
C TYR A 264 19.57 -8.72 -2.17
N ALA A 265 20.75 -8.70 -2.81
CA ALA A 265 21.18 -7.57 -3.63
C ALA A 265 20.22 -7.32 -4.81
N PHE A 266 19.69 -8.38 -5.41
CA PHE A 266 18.69 -8.26 -6.45
C PHE A 266 17.36 -7.71 -5.91
N GLN A 267 16.91 -8.10 -4.72
CA GLN A 267 15.71 -7.52 -4.11
C GLN A 267 15.88 -6.00 -3.86
N LEU A 268 17.05 -5.55 -3.42
CA LEU A 268 17.36 -4.12 -3.31
C LEU A 268 17.27 -3.42 -4.68
N LYS A 269 17.86 -4.01 -5.72
CA LYS A 269 17.76 -3.50 -7.10
C LYS A 269 16.30 -3.39 -7.55
N GLN A 270 15.45 -4.37 -7.24
CA GLN A 270 14.02 -4.35 -7.61
C GLN A 270 13.26 -3.19 -6.97
N VAL A 271 13.63 -2.80 -5.76
CA VAL A 271 12.99 -1.68 -5.06
C VAL A 271 13.59 -0.33 -5.42
N GLY A 272 14.60 -0.29 -6.30
CA GLY A 272 15.22 0.93 -6.82
C GLY A 272 16.54 1.33 -6.13
N ILE A 273 17.10 0.47 -5.29
CA ILE A 273 18.40 0.70 -4.64
C ILE A 273 19.50 0.19 -5.56
N ASP A 274 20.30 1.11 -6.11
CA ASP A 274 21.34 0.85 -7.11
C ASP A 274 22.76 0.77 -6.52
N ILE A 275 22.88 0.82 -5.19
CA ILE A 275 24.12 0.66 -4.44
C ILE A 275 24.24 -0.74 -3.81
N SER A 276 25.46 -1.16 -3.50
CA SER A 276 25.70 -2.43 -2.80
C SER A 276 25.03 -2.44 -1.40
N PRO A 277 24.58 -3.60 -0.91
CA PRO A 277 24.09 -3.75 0.47
C PRO A 277 25.02 -3.16 1.54
N GLN A 278 26.34 -3.33 1.42
CA GLN A 278 27.30 -2.83 2.40
C GLN A 278 27.33 -1.30 2.45
N LEU A 279 27.29 -0.64 1.28
CA LEU A 279 27.21 0.81 1.21
C LEU A 279 25.88 1.34 1.76
N LEU A 280 24.76 0.64 1.51
CA LEU A 280 23.46 0.97 2.10
C LEU A 280 23.53 0.94 3.63
N ILE A 281 24.05 -0.15 4.22
CA ILE A 281 24.19 -0.31 5.67
C ILE A 281 25.10 0.79 6.25
N GLN A 282 26.23 1.08 5.61
CA GLN A 282 27.15 2.13 6.07
C GLN A 282 26.46 3.50 6.12
N ARG A 283 25.72 3.87 5.07
CA ARG A 283 24.95 5.13 5.03
C ARG A 283 23.86 5.15 6.09
N ALA A 284 23.16 4.03 6.28
CA ALA A 284 22.11 3.88 7.28
C ALA A 284 22.63 4.02 8.72
N GLN A 285 23.83 3.50 9.02
CA GLN A 285 24.47 3.64 10.32
C GLN A 285 24.79 5.10 10.65
N LEU A 286 25.32 5.85 9.68
CA LEU A 286 25.59 7.28 9.83
C LEU A 286 24.29 8.05 10.10
N GLU A 287 23.30 7.85 9.23
CA GLU A 287 21.97 8.47 9.33
C GLU A 287 21.31 8.20 10.69
N PHE A 288 21.43 6.97 11.20
CA PHE A 288 20.89 6.61 12.51
C PHE A 288 21.58 7.37 13.65
N MET A 289 22.90 7.53 13.59
CA MET A 289 23.63 8.28 14.61
C MET A 289 23.28 9.77 14.59
N GLU A 290 23.22 10.38 13.40
CA GLU A 290 22.87 11.79 13.22
C GLU A 290 21.44 12.08 13.67
N THR A 291 20.47 11.26 13.24
CA THR A 291 19.07 11.41 13.64
C THR A 291 18.90 11.24 15.15
N ARG A 292 19.60 10.28 15.78
CA ARG A 292 19.57 10.12 17.23
C ARG A 292 20.12 11.35 17.96
N ALA A 293 21.21 11.94 17.47
CA ALA A 293 21.77 13.15 18.04
C ALA A 293 20.82 14.35 17.90
N ALA A 294 20.13 14.49 16.77
CA ALA A 294 19.13 15.54 16.55
C ALA A 294 17.96 15.42 17.55
N MET A 295 17.41 14.22 17.74
CA MET A 295 16.36 13.99 18.75
C MET A 295 16.83 14.28 20.17
N GLN A 296 18.07 13.90 20.51
CA GLN A 296 18.67 14.19 21.81
C GLN A 296 18.77 15.69 22.09
N ALA A 297 19.11 16.49 21.08
CA ALA A 297 19.16 17.95 21.20
C ALA A 297 17.76 18.59 21.30
N LEU A 298 16.77 17.99 20.65
CA LEU A 298 15.39 18.49 20.60
C LEU A 298 14.58 18.19 21.88
N ALA A 299 14.90 17.08 22.56
CA ALA A 299 14.18 16.59 23.75
C ALA A 299 13.87 17.65 24.83
N PRO A 300 14.84 18.45 25.34
CA PRO A 300 14.54 19.44 26.37
C PRO A 300 13.63 20.57 25.89
N LEU A 301 13.67 20.90 24.60
CA LEU A 301 12.81 21.93 24.01
C LEU A 301 11.36 21.46 23.92
N VAL A 302 11.16 20.22 23.49
CA VAL A 302 9.82 19.59 23.44
C VAL A 302 9.25 19.45 24.85
N ALA A 303 10.05 18.95 25.80
CA ALA A 303 9.62 18.81 27.19
C ALA A 303 9.14 20.15 27.77
N LYS A 304 9.90 21.23 27.52
CA LYS A 304 9.50 22.59 27.93
C LYS A 304 8.22 23.05 27.24
N GLN A 305 8.11 22.90 25.91
CA GLN A 305 6.94 23.34 25.14
C GLN A 305 5.66 22.62 25.57
N LYS A 306 5.76 21.33 25.91
CA LYS A 306 4.64 20.49 26.30
C LYS A 306 4.37 20.46 27.81
N GLY A 307 5.13 21.21 28.60
CA GLY A 307 4.99 21.22 30.06
C GLY A 307 5.29 19.87 30.71
N LEU A 308 6.12 19.04 30.08
CA LEU A 308 6.56 17.75 30.60
C LEU A 308 7.66 17.94 31.66
N LYS A 309 7.96 16.87 32.40
CA LYS A 309 9.13 16.87 33.29
C LYS A 309 10.40 17.18 32.48
N PRO A 310 11.27 18.08 32.97
CA PRO A 310 12.53 18.37 32.28
C PRO A 310 13.34 17.09 32.08
N THR A 311 13.66 16.78 30.83
CA THR A 311 14.47 15.63 30.45
C THR A 311 15.26 15.96 29.20
N ASN A 312 16.43 15.34 29.10
CA ASN A 312 17.19 15.32 27.86
C ASN A 312 16.95 14.01 27.09
N ASP A 313 16.27 13.01 27.66
CA ASP A 313 16.04 11.73 27.00
C ASP A 313 14.84 11.81 26.05
N TYR A 314 15.12 11.77 24.75
CA TYR A 314 14.08 11.79 23.72
C TYR A 314 13.09 10.61 23.86
N ARG A 315 13.52 9.47 24.42
CA ARG A 315 12.65 8.30 24.64
C ARG A 315 11.61 8.56 25.72
N GLU A 316 11.95 9.34 26.74
CA GLU A 316 11.00 9.77 27.77
C GLU A 316 9.98 10.74 27.18
N VAL A 317 10.44 11.71 26.39
CA VAL A 317 9.56 12.65 25.68
C VAL A 317 8.57 11.90 24.79
N ILE A 318 9.04 11.00 23.93
CA ILE A 318 8.17 10.20 23.04
C ILE A 318 7.16 9.40 23.85
N ARG A 319 7.58 8.75 24.95
CA ARG A 319 6.68 7.97 25.81
C ARG A 319 5.56 8.84 26.40
N GLU A 320 5.87 10.07 26.82
CA GLU A 320 4.87 11.00 27.33
C GLU A 320 3.94 11.50 26.21
N LEU A 321 4.46 11.81 25.02
CA LEU A 321 3.64 12.22 23.87
C LEU A 321 2.63 11.14 23.46
N LYS A 322 3.02 9.86 23.47
CA LYS A 322 2.15 8.72 23.13
C LYS A 322 1.00 8.49 24.12
N ARG A 323 1.02 9.12 25.31
CA ARG A 323 -0.08 9.00 26.29
C ARG A 323 -1.34 9.77 25.88
N ASP A 324 -1.18 10.82 25.07
CA ASP A 324 -2.29 11.60 24.54
C ASP A 324 -2.83 10.93 23.27
N THR A 325 -3.68 9.93 23.45
CA THR A 325 -4.23 9.16 22.32
C THR A 325 -5.45 9.83 21.71
N ILE A 326 -5.60 9.70 20.40
CA ILE A 326 -6.72 10.15 19.61
C ILE A 326 -7.73 8.99 19.52
N PRO A 327 -8.96 9.16 20.01
CA PRO A 327 -10.03 8.17 19.82
C PRO A 327 -10.31 7.90 18.34
N ASN A 328 -10.63 6.65 17.99
CA ASN A 328 -10.87 6.23 16.61
C ASN A 328 -11.95 7.06 15.89
N ASP A 329 -13.01 7.45 16.60
CA ASP A 329 -14.11 8.27 16.08
C ASP A 329 -13.71 9.74 15.82
N GLN A 330 -12.56 10.17 16.36
CA GLN A 330 -11.98 11.51 16.15
C GLN A 330 -10.78 11.51 15.21
N LEU A 331 -10.25 10.33 14.86
CA LEU A 331 -8.96 10.20 14.16
C LEU A 331 -8.93 10.93 12.81
N GLU A 332 -9.96 10.75 11.98
CA GLU A 332 -10.04 11.44 10.69
C GLU A 332 -10.13 12.96 10.86
N ALA A 333 -10.94 13.44 11.81
CA ALA A 333 -11.12 14.86 12.05
C ALA A 333 -9.80 15.52 12.50
N ARG A 334 -9.04 14.87 13.39
CA ARG A 334 -7.73 15.35 13.85
C ARG A 334 -6.70 15.42 12.73
N TYR A 335 -6.61 14.38 11.91
CA TYR A 335 -5.70 14.39 10.77
C TYR A 335 -6.10 15.44 9.71
N ARG A 336 -7.40 15.72 9.57
CA ARG A 336 -7.87 16.80 8.70
C ARG A 336 -7.36 18.17 9.14
N GLU A 337 -7.41 18.47 10.44
CA GLU A 337 -6.90 19.73 11.00
C GLU A 337 -5.41 19.94 10.64
N ILE A 338 -4.62 18.86 10.67
CA ILE A 338 -3.19 18.92 10.32
C ILE A 338 -2.98 19.21 8.83
N ILE A 339 -3.73 18.56 7.94
CA ILE A 339 -3.62 18.84 6.50
C ILE A 339 -4.01 20.27 6.18
N ASP A 340 -5.08 20.77 6.79
CA ASP A 340 -5.54 22.15 6.60
C ASP A 340 -4.48 23.16 7.09
N ALA A 341 -3.57 22.75 8.00
CA ALA A 341 -2.42 23.54 8.42
C ALA A 341 -1.19 23.37 7.49
N ILE A 342 -0.96 22.18 6.93
CA ILE A 342 0.16 21.89 6.02
C ILE A 342 -0.01 22.57 4.66
N ASP A 343 -1.21 22.55 4.08
CA ASP A 343 -1.50 23.11 2.76
C ASP A 343 -1.06 24.60 2.61
N PRO A 344 -1.36 25.49 3.58
CA PRO A 344 -0.84 26.86 3.59
C PRO A 344 0.68 26.98 3.73
N ILE A 345 1.33 26.09 4.48
CA ILE A 345 2.80 26.06 4.64
C ILE A 345 3.44 25.76 3.29
N ILE A 346 2.98 24.72 2.59
CA ILE A 346 3.50 24.33 1.27
C ILE A 346 3.43 25.52 0.29
N ARG A 347 2.30 26.26 0.26
CA ARG A 347 2.14 27.44 -0.61
C ARG A 347 3.03 28.61 -0.19
N ARG A 348 3.10 28.91 1.11
CA ARG A 348 3.88 30.04 1.66
C ARG A 348 5.37 29.86 1.40
N GLU A 349 5.88 28.66 1.66
CA GLU A 349 7.30 28.32 1.53
C GLU A 349 7.68 27.86 0.11
N ARG A 350 6.69 27.74 -0.79
CA ARG A 350 6.86 27.33 -2.19
C ARG A 350 7.56 25.97 -2.33
N ILE A 351 7.19 25.01 -1.49
CA ILE A 351 7.76 23.66 -1.50
C ILE A 351 7.40 22.95 -2.81
N VAL A 352 6.11 22.95 -3.17
CA VAL A 352 5.58 22.32 -4.38
C VAL A 352 4.18 22.86 -4.72
N ASP A 353 3.77 22.77 -5.99
CA ASP A 353 2.41 23.12 -6.41
C ASP A 353 1.37 22.15 -5.85
N LEU A 354 0.23 22.67 -5.40
CA LEU A 354 -0.87 21.87 -4.87
C LEU A 354 -2.06 21.78 -5.84
N PRO A 355 -2.77 20.62 -5.88
CA PRO A 355 -4.04 20.50 -6.58
C PRO A 355 -5.08 21.50 -6.06
N GLN A 356 -5.94 21.99 -6.95
CA GLN A 356 -7.04 22.91 -6.62
C GLN A 356 -8.29 22.17 -6.12
N ARG A 357 -8.08 21.14 -5.28
CA ARG A 357 -9.13 20.32 -4.66
C ARG A 357 -8.69 19.81 -3.28
N PRO A 358 -9.63 19.55 -2.37
CA PRO A 358 -9.30 18.88 -1.12
C PRO A 358 -8.80 17.45 -1.39
N MET A 359 -7.92 16.98 -0.52
CA MET A 359 -7.48 15.59 -0.49
C MET A 359 -8.55 14.68 0.12
N VAL A 360 -8.67 13.45 -0.37
CA VAL A 360 -9.54 12.43 0.24
C VAL A 360 -8.79 11.67 1.33
N MET A 361 -9.43 11.54 2.49
CA MET A 361 -8.98 10.69 3.60
C MET A 361 -10.19 10.03 4.21
N ARG A 362 -10.01 8.85 4.82
CA ARG A 362 -11.05 8.11 5.53
C ARG A 362 -10.46 7.16 6.57
N LEU A 363 -11.31 6.65 7.44
CA LEU A 363 -10.99 5.46 8.22
C LEU A 363 -10.97 4.18 7.36
N GLY A 364 -10.10 3.25 7.72
CA GLY A 364 -10.11 1.88 7.22
C GLY A 364 -11.18 1.03 7.91
N THR A 365 -11.76 0.08 7.19
CA THR A 365 -12.58 -0.97 7.82
C THR A 365 -11.73 -1.87 8.73
N ALA A 366 -12.36 -2.71 9.56
CA ALA A 366 -11.64 -3.67 10.38
C ALA A 366 -10.79 -4.65 9.54
N ALA A 367 -11.30 -5.11 8.39
CA ALA A 367 -10.58 -6.00 7.49
C ALA A 367 -9.43 -5.29 6.76
N GLU A 368 -9.62 -4.03 6.35
CA GLU A 368 -8.54 -3.19 5.82
C GLU A 368 -7.44 -2.98 6.87
N SER A 369 -7.81 -2.66 8.10
CA SER A 369 -6.87 -2.43 9.20
C SER A 369 -6.11 -3.72 9.55
N ALA A 370 -6.75 -4.90 9.42
CA ALA A 370 -6.08 -6.18 9.57
C ALA A 370 -5.05 -6.46 8.46
N ALA A 371 -5.38 -6.12 7.22
CA ALA A 371 -4.50 -6.32 6.08
C ALA A 371 -3.33 -5.34 6.05
N GLN A 372 -3.54 -4.10 6.51
CA GLN A 372 -2.54 -3.05 6.57
C GLN A 372 -2.74 -2.19 7.84
N PRO A 373 -2.13 -2.58 8.98
CA PRO A 373 -2.31 -1.94 10.29
C PRO A 373 -1.38 -0.72 10.45
N ALA A 374 -1.25 0.09 9.40
CA ALA A 374 -0.54 1.36 9.42
C ALA A 374 -1.26 2.37 8.51
N PRO A 375 -1.23 3.68 8.82
CA PRO A 375 -1.70 4.71 7.90
C PRO A 375 -1.05 4.52 6.54
N HIS A 376 -1.84 4.61 5.47
CA HIS A 376 -1.34 4.32 4.13
C HIS A 376 -2.11 5.05 3.05
N PHE A 377 -1.43 5.36 1.97
CA PHE A 377 -2.02 5.91 0.78
C PHE A 377 -2.49 4.81 -0.15
N ARG A 378 -3.72 4.97 -0.63
CA ARG A 378 -4.32 4.13 -1.63
C ARG A 378 -4.48 4.91 -2.93
N GLY A 379 -3.73 4.53 -3.96
CA GLY A 379 -3.84 5.13 -5.28
C GLY A 379 -5.23 4.97 -5.90
N ALA A 380 -5.63 5.96 -6.71
CA ALA A 380 -6.80 5.82 -7.58
C ALA A 380 -6.45 5.00 -8.83
N GLN A 381 -7.50 4.51 -9.48
CA GLN A 381 -7.41 3.90 -10.81
C GLN A 381 -6.67 4.85 -11.77
N LEU A 382 -5.69 4.34 -12.52
CA LEU A 382 -4.91 5.16 -13.45
C LEU A 382 -5.56 5.21 -14.84
N ILE A 383 -5.94 4.05 -15.38
CA ILE A 383 -6.49 3.89 -16.73
C ILE A 383 -7.99 4.09 -16.69
N GLY A 384 -8.54 4.95 -17.55
CA GLY A 384 -9.98 5.22 -17.58
C GLY A 384 -10.50 5.90 -16.31
N ASN A 385 -9.64 6.61 -15.59
CA ASN A 385 -10.03 7.44 -14.45
C ASN A 385 -11.00 8.55 -14.93
N THR A 386 -12.13 8.67 -14.25
CA THR A 386 -13.23 9.62 -14.54
C THR A 386 -13.46 10.60 -13.39
N GLY A 387 -12.49 10.75 -12.49
CA GLY A 387 -12.55 11.59 -11.30
C GLY A 387 -12.27 10.85 -9.98
N GLN A 388 -11.86 9.58 -10.03
CA GLN A 388 -11.43 8.84 -8.83
C GLN A 388 -10.14 9.47 -8.28
N GLN A 389 -10.07 9.63 -6.95
CA GLN A 389 -8.92 10.24 -6.26
C GLN A 389 -8.32 9.24 -5.29
N GLY A 390 -6.99 9.27 -5.16
CA GLY A 390 -6.32 8.47 -4.14
C GLY A 390 -6.77 8.89 -2.74
N GLN A 391 -6.64 7.96 -1.79
CA GLN A 391 -7.18 8.10 -0.45
C GLN A 391 -6.06 7.89 0.57
N PHE A 392 -5.91 8.81 1.51
CA PHE A 392 -5.16 8.54 2.73
C PHE A 392 -6.07 7.75 3.70
N VAL A 393 -5.74 6.49 3.94
CA VAL A 393 -6.51 5.58 4.79
C VAL A 393 -5.88 5.49 6.18
N LEU A 394 -6.68 5.79 7.20
CA LEU A 394 -6.31 5.70 8.61
C LEU A 394 -6.88 4.40 9.20
N PRO A 395 -6.05 3.39 9.50
CA PRO A 395 -6.52 2.16 10.14
C PRO A 395 -7.03 2.43 11.56
N VAL A 396 -7.96 1.59 12.02
CA VAL A 396 -8.62 1.74 13.33
C VAL A 396 -8.14 0.73 14.36
N GLY A 397 -7.11 -0.07 14.04
CA GLY A 397 -6.48 -1.01 14.96
C GLY A 397 -5.50 -1.96 14.29
N ASN A 398 -4.86 -2.82 15.10
CA ASN A 398 -3.94 -3.87 14.65
C ASN A 398 -4.32 -5.21 15.30
N PRO A 399 -5.08 -6.09 14.61
CA PRO A 399 -5.47 -7.39 15.14
C PRO A 399 -4.28 -8.30 15.50
N ALA A 400 -3.13 -8.11 14.85
CA ALA A 400 -1.94 -8.92 15.08
C ALA A 400 -1.18 -8.52 16.36
N ALA A 401 -1.50 -7.36 16.95
CA ALA A 401 -0.85 -6.90 18.18
C ALA A 401 -1.36 -7.63 19.44
N GLY A 402 -2.44 -8.41 19.34
CA GLY A 402 -3.10 -9.06 20.47
C GLY A 402 -4.11 -8.14 21.17
N ALA A 403 -5.00 -8.72 21.98
CA ALA A 403 -6.13 -8.01 22.60
C ALA A 403 -5.71 -6.89 23.58
N ASP A 404 -4.51 -6.99 24.16
CA ASP A 404 -4.00 -6.08 25.19
C ASP A 404 -3.03 -5.01 24.66
N ALA A 405 -2.65 -5.09 23.38
CA ALA A 405 -1.72 -4.11 22.81
C ALA A 405 -2.46 -2.83 22.41
N ALA A 406 -2.05 -1.71 23.00
CA ALA A 406 -2.49 -0.40 22.54
C ALA A 406 -1.97 -0.16 21.12
N TYR A 407 -2.88 0.10 20.19
CA TYR A 407 -2.51 0.65 18.89
C TYR A 407 -2.16 2.12 19.11
N ASP A 408 -0.92 2.42 19.51
CA ASP A 408 -0.49 3.77 19.93
C ASP A 408 0.59 4.39 19.02
N ASP A 409 0.99 3.68 17.97
CA ASP A 409 2.09 4.12 17.08
C ASP A 409 1.71 5.28 16.16
N PHE A 410 0.41 5.49 15.90
CA PHE A 410 -0.06 6.42 14.87
C PHE A 410 -1.26 7.29 15.27
N ASN A 411 -1.87 7.05 16.43
CA ASN A 411 -3.08 7.75 16.89
C ASN A 411 -2.76 8.68 18.07
N PHE A 412 -1.72 9.50 17.97
CA PHE A 412 -1.43 10.57 18.92
C PHE A 412 -1.08 11.86 18.15
N PRO A 413 -1.37 13.06 18.69
CA PRO A 413 -1.30 14.31 17.91
C PRO A 413 0.03 14.59 17.21
N SER A 414 1.15 14.28 17.86
CA SER A 414 2.48 14.59 17.30
C SER A 414 2.80 13.75 16.06
N ALA A 415 2.34 12.48 15.97
CA ALA A 415 2.55 11.65 14.79
C ALA A 415 1.77 12.11 13.55
N ALA A 416 0.65 12.81 13.75
CA ALA A 416 -0.22 13.21 12.65
C ALA A 416 0.45 14.15 11.65
N TRP A 417 1.45 14.94 12.06
CA TRP A 417 2.22 15.83 11.19
C TRP A 417 3.01 15.08 10.12
N THR A 418 3.98 14.28 10.53
CA THR A 418 4.84 13.50 9.62
C THR A 418 4.03 12.53 8.75
N LEU A 419 2.98 11.90 9.31
CA LEU A 419 2.12 10.98 8.56
C LEU A 419 1.24 11.70 7.53
N SER A 420 0.76 12.90 7.85
CA SER A 420 0.03 13.73 6.88
C SER A 420 0.94 14.25 5.77
N ALA A 421 2.20 14.53 6.07
CA ALA A 421 3.20 14.87 5.07
C ALA A 421 3.55 13.66 4.17
N HIS A 422 3.72 12.48 4.76
CA HIS A 422 4.10 11.24 4.08
C HIS A 422 2.98 10.69 3.19
N GLU A 423 1.82 10.38 3.76
CA GLU A 423 0.71 9.73 3.04
C GLU A 423 -0.19 10.73 2.32
N GLY A 424 -0.21 11.97 2.81
CA GLY A 424 -0.98 13.06 2.25
C GLY A 424 -0.12 13.97 1.37
N ARG A 425 0.02 15.23 1.79
CA ARG A 425 0.69 16.29 1.05
C ARG A 425 1.88 16.81 1.86
N PRO A 426 3.07 16.97 1.25
CA PRO A 426 3.37 16.84 -0.19
C PRO A 426 3.77 15.43 -0.65
N GLY A 427 3.57 14.37 0.15
CA GLY A 427 3.99 13.00 -0.15
C GLY A 427 3.11 12.25 -1.16
N HIS A 428 2.66 11.05 -0.79
CA HIS A 428 2.04 10.07 -1.71
C HIS A 428 0.79 10.61 -2.43
N GLU A 429 -0.06 11.39 -1.75
CA GLU A 429 -1.24 11.93 -2.43
C GLU A 429 -0.87 12.89 -3.55
N LEU A 430 0.11 13.77 -3.32
CA LEU A 430 0.53 14.72 -4.33
C LEU A 430 1.24 14.02 -5.50
N GLN A 431 2.07 13.02 -5.21
CA GLN A 431 2.72 12.20 -6.22
C GLN A 431 1.66 11.53 -7.12
N SER A 432 0.64 10.93 -6.51
CA SER A 432 -0.45 10.26 -7.22
C SER A 432 -1.35 11.23 -8.00
N ALA A 433 -1.73 12.35 -7.38
CA ALA A 433 -2.48 13.41 -8.04
C ALA A 433 -1.74 13.93 -9.28
N THR A 434 -0.42 14.09 -9.18
CA THR A 434 0.42 14.52 -10.31
C THR A 434 0.38 13.51 -11.46
N MET A 435 0.45 12.21 -11.18
CA MET A 435 0.37 11.17 -12.21
C MET A 435 -0.97 11.22 -12.97
N ILE A 436 -2.08 11.40 -12.24
CA ILE A 436 -3.44 11.40 -12.81
C ILE A 436 -3.76 12.73 -13.50
N GLU A 437 -3.49 13.86 -12.86
CA GLU A 437 -3.96 15.18 -13.29
C GLU A 437 -3.05 15.84 -14.32
N ARG A 438 -1.75 15.51 -14.33
CA ARG A 438 -0.79 16.06 -15.31
C ARG A 438 -0.58 15.16 -16.54
N GLY A 439 -1.23 14.00 -16.60
CA GLY A 439 -1.21 13.12 -17.78
C GLY A 439 0.13 12.43 -18.01
N VAL A 440 0.65 11.74 -16.99
CA VAL A 440 1.87 10.92 -17.09
C VAL A 440 1.57 9.65 -17.91
N SER A 441 2.51 9.21 -18.76
CA SER A 441 2.35 7.98 -19.53
C SER A 441 2.28 6.75 -18.64
N LEU A 442 1.60 5.69 -19.10
CA LEU A 442 1.52 4.41 -18.40
C LEU A 442 2.90 3.77 -18.23
N ALA A 443 3.81 3.98 -19.19
CA ALA A 443 5.20 3.57 -19.07
C ALA A 443 5.83 4.11 -17.78
N ARG A 444 5.68 5.41 -17.51
CA ARG A 444 6.23 6.06 -16.31
C ARG A 444 5.41 5.74 -15.06
N ALA A 445 4.08 5.80 -15.15
CA ALA A 445 3.20 5.61 -13.99
C ALA A 445 3.21 4.17 -13.45
N LEU A 446 3.35 3.17 -14.32
CA LEU A 446 3.28 1.75 -13.94
C LEU A 446 4.66 1.08 -13.87
N PHE A 447 5.56 1.41 -14.79
CA PHE A 447 6.80 0.65 -14.95
C PHE A 447 8.04 1.40 -14.43
N ALA A 448 8.03 2.73 -14.34
CA ALA A 448 9.06 3.45 -13.58
C ALA A 448 8.81 3.48 -12.06
N SER A 449 7.71 2.88 -11.59
CA SER A 449 7.32 2.83 -10.18
C SER A 449 8.11 1.75 -9.43
N ASN A 450 8.75 2.15 -8.33
CA ASN A 450 9.41 1.27 -7.36
C ASN A 450 9.38 1.92 -5.97
N SER A 451 9.83 1.20 -4.93
CA SER A 451 9.77 1.70 -3.56
C SER A 451 10.60 2.98 -3.36
N VAL A 452 11.81 3.07 -3.91
CA VAL A 452 12.63 4.29 -3.83
C VAL A 452 11.92 5.48 -4.46
N ASN A 453 11.19 5.28 -5.57
CA ASN A 453 10.42 6.35 -6.18
C ASN A 453 9.22 6.79 -5.32
N GLY A 454 8.44 5.84 -4.78
CA GLY A 454 7.27 6.14 -3.95
C GLY A 454 7.64 6.57 -2.54
N GLU A 455 8.21 5.65 -1.76
CA GLU A 455 8.59 5.88 -0.37
C GLU A 455 9.71 6.90 -0.24
N GLY A 456 10.69 6.91 -1.16
CA GLY A 456 11.75 7.91 -1.15
C GLY A 456 11.21 9.33 -1.39
N TRP A 457 10.19 9.49 -2.25
CA TRP A 457 9.49 10.76 -2.39
C TRP A 457 8.76 11.15 -1.11
N ALA A 458 8.02 10.23 -0.49
CA ALA A 458 7.30 10.52 0.75
C ALA A 458 8.27 10.89 1.90
N LEU A 459 9.41 10.21 2.02
CA LEU A 459 10.46 10.56 2.99
C LEU A 459 11.14 11.90 2.69
N TYR A 460 11.34 12.23 1.41
CA TYR A 460 11.81 13.55 1.00
C TYR A 460 10.79 14.63 1.36
N ALA A 461 9.50 14.39 1.10
CA ALA A 461 8.41 15.28 1.47
C ALA A 461 8.32 15.50 3.00
N GLU A 462 8.50 14.45 3.81
CA GLU A 462 8.64 14.57 5.26
C GLU A 462 9.83 15.49 5.61
N ALA A 463 11.01 15.25 5.04
CA ALA A 463 12.21 16.04 5.32
C ALA A 463 12.06 17.53 4.97
N GLU A 464 11.40 17.85 3.86
CA GLU A 464 11.08 19.22 3.46
C GLU A 464 10.06 19.88 4.41
N MET A 465 9.16 19.10 5.01
CA MET A 465 8.13 19.60 5.94
C MET A 465 8.62 19.76 7.37
N VAL A 466 9.55 18.92 7.85
CA VAL A 466 10.05 18.89 9.23
C VAL A 466 10.36 20.29 9.80
N PRO A 467 11.10 21.19 9.11
CA PRO A 467 11.41 22.52 9.66
C PRO A 467 10.18 23.38 10.04
N TYR A 468 9.02 23.08 9.46
CA TYR A 468 7.77 23.82 9.65
C TYR A 468 6.77 23.14 10.60
N GLU A 469 7.08 21.93 11.04
CA GLU A 469 6.28 21.20 12.05
C GLU A 469 6.52 21.78 13.45
N PRO A 470 5.57 21.64 14.40
CA PRO A 470 5.84 21.93 15.81
C PRO A 470 6.94 21.00 16.34
N LEU A 471 7.66 21.40 17.41
CA LEU A 471 8.84 20.65 17.88
C LEU A 471 8.52 19.19 18.23
N ASP A 472 7.33 18.91 18.74
CA ASP A 472 6.88 17.53 18.99
C ASP A 472 6.59 16.76 17.70
N GLY A 473 6.08 17.41 16.65
CA GLY A 473 5.97 16.82 15.31
C GLY A 473 7.35 16.46 14.76
N GLN A 474 8.30 17.40 14.82
CA GLN A 474 9.70 17.18 14.44
C GLN A 474 10.33 16.00 15.19
N MET A 475 10.06 15.86 16.49
CA MET A 475 10.53 14.73 17.29
C MET A 475 10.04 13.39 16.72
N ILE A 476 8.77 13.29 16.35
CA ILE A 476 8.20 12.05 15.82
C ILE A 476 8.62 11.79 14.37
N ALA A 477 8.73 12.83 13.55
CA ALA A 477 9.31 12.72 12.20
C ALA A 477 10.74 12.16 12.25
N LEU A 478 11.56 12.63 13.19
CA LEU A 478 12.91 12.10 13.41
C LEU A 478 12.89 10.68 13.99
N GLN A 479 11.97 10.34 14.90
CA GLN A 479 11.80 8.95 15.36
C GLN A 479 11.49 8.03 14.17
N PHE A 480 10.62 8.48 13.27
CA PHE A 480 10.22 7.75 12.09
C PHE A 480 11.37 7.59 11.12
N ARG A 481 12.15 8.65 10.87
CA ARG A 481 13.40 8.58 10.09
C ARG A 481 14.42 7.62 10.70
N LEU A 482 14.57 7.65 12.03
CA LEU A 482 15.45 6.72 12.77
C LEU A 482 15.04 5.27 12.54
N LEU A 483 13.72 4.97 12.54
CA LEU A 483 13.21 3.63 12.24
C LEU A 483 13.57 3.18 10.81
N ARG A 484 13.52 4.07 9.81
CA ARG A 484 13.89 3.70 8.42
C ARG A 484 15.39 3.47 8.29
N ALA A 485 16.22 4.26 8.98
CA ALA A 485 17.66 4.01 9.07
C ALA A 485 17.95 2.67 9.78
N ALA A 486 17.23 2.36 10.86
CA ALA A 486 17.32 1.08 11.55
C ALA A 486 16.92 -0.09 10.64
N ARG A 487 15.85 0.04 9.85
CA ARG A 487 15.46 -0.99 8.86
C ARG A 487 16.60 -1.25 7.87
N ALA A 488 17.18 -0.20 7.29
CA ALA A 488 18.25 -0.35 6.29
C ALA A 488 19.55 -0.99 6.84
N MET A 489 19.78 -0.99 8.16
CA MET A 489 20.93 -1.67 8.79
C MET A 489 20.60 -3.05 9.38
N LEU A 490 19.34 -3.29 9.77
CA LEU A 490 18.89 -4.53 10.42
C LEU A 490 18.27 -5.53 9.43
N ASP A 491 17.92 -5.08 8.23
CA ASP A 491 17.38 -5.94 7.18
C ASP A 491 18.38 -7.07 6.85
N PRO A 492 17.96 -8.34 6.88
CA PRO A 492 18.89 -9.46 6.99
C PRO A 492 19.60 -9.76 5.67
N MET A 493 20.89 -9.41 5.64
CA MET A 493 21.86 -9.83 4.63
C MET A 493 22.35 -11.27 4.78
#